data_AF-A0A147EZF2-F1
#
_entry.id   AF-A0A147EZF2-F1
#
_cell.length_a   1.000
_cell.length_b   1.000
_cell.length_c   1.000
_cell.angle_alpha   90.00
_cell.angle_beta   90.00
_cell.angle_gamma   90.00
#
_symmetry.space_group_name_H-M   'P 1'
#
loop_
_entity.id
_entity.type
_entity.pdbx_description
1 polymer ?
#
loop_
_entity_poly.entity_id
_entity_poly.type
_entity_poly.pdbx_seq_one_letter_code
_entity_poly.pdbx_strand_id
1 'polypeptide(L)'
;MSYDLVVFLKEDPASRLSDLIAAEADLAVETDGAGLVVKRGRGLYCCSIGEAVPVDEEDLPDELSSLSPPVCFQMDISVEGSARAAIERTRKLVRHIARSLDAVSWDQQTGAWFPRPAHSRAARVPAPPVDLVKLDWYTAQCDGVAEAYLDTSRRHLPVALPRRFGPHEPYTYRLERDGDDRFIREAADDHMLFFDSAAPVDAGSISRRDERGTRVCISILAASLHDEITRLAVRAFFVDLARQLDCFFASAQVIRNVSVGGWPLPEGRATDMEYSTFWRDGWMGLPPHPVWWTYFGSHYAQLIDPRTVGVTHHGSFAFMELSTPPADRDALAANLPRRGLLRRRARWIDPALQMKALVSDPNVSPPRAERARVVPDQLGVKVAAPGYRI
;
A
#
# COMPACT_ATOMS: atom_id res chain seq x y z
N MET A 1 -4.59 -20.21 11.19
CA MET A 1 -5.62 -19.43 10.48
C MET A 1 -6.46 -18.74 11.55
N SER A 2 -6.85 -17.49 11.31
CA SER A 2 -7.83 -16.74 12.11
C SER A 2 -9.23 -16.97 11.55
N TYR A 3 -10.25 -16.63 12.33
CA TYR A 3 -11.62 -16.47 11.85
C TYR A 3 -12.07 -15.07 12.22
N ASP A 4 -12.59 -14.32 11.26
CA ASP A 4 -12.67 -12.86 11.33
C ASP A 4 -14.10 -12.40 11.03
N LEU A 5 -14.65 -11.60 11.94
CA LEU A 5 -15.99 -11.04 11.90
C LEU A 5 -15.86 -9.52 11.97
N VAL A 6 -16.74 -8.81 11.27
CA VAL A 6 -16.78 -7.34 11.30
C VAL A 6 -18.13 -6.90 11.82
N VAL A 7 -18.17 -5.88 12.67
CA VAL A 7 -19.40 -5.26 13.17
C VAL A 7 -19.42 -3.79 12.77
N PHE A 8 -20.52 -3.38 12.16
CA PHE A 8 -20.78 -2.04 11.66
C PHE A 8 -21.84 -1.37 12.54
N LEU A 9 -21.47 -0.24 13.14
CA LEU A 9 -22.27 0.44 14.16
C LEU A 9 -22.59 1.88 13.75
N LYS A 10 -23.73 2.37 14.24
CA LYS A 10 -24.20 3.75 14.04
C LYS A 10 -23.56 4.74 15.01
N GLU A 11 -23.16 4.24 16.18
CA GLU A 11 -22.60 5.02 17.28
C GLU A 11 -21.39 4.27 17.86
N ASP A 12 -20.49 5.01 18.52
CA ASP A 12 -19.33 4.44 19.20
C ASP A 12 -19.78 3.54 20.38
N PRO A 13 -19.42 2.24 20.37
CA PRO A 13 -19.82 1.30 21.42
C PRO A 13 -18.98 1.39 22.70
N ALA A 14 -17.92 2.20 22.77
CA ALA A 14 -16.90 2.17 23.82
C ALA A 14 -17.47 2.11 25.24
N SER A 15 -18.50 2.91 25.55
CA SER A 15 -19.07 2.98 26.90
C SER A 15 -20.01 1.83 27.25
N ARG A 16 -20.38 0.96 26.30
CA ARG A 16 -21.40 -0.11 26.49
C ARG A 16 -20.85 -1.50 26.20
N LEU A 17 -19.75 -1.62 25.47
CA LEU A 17 -19.26 -2.88 24.93
C LEU A 17 -18.85 -3.86 26.03
N SER A 18 -18.06 -3.41 27.02
CA SER A 18 -17.62 -4.27 28.13
C SER A 18 -18.80 -4.81 28.94
N ASP A 19 -19.81 -3.98 29.21
CA ASP A 19 -21.01 -4.39 29.94
C ASP A 19 -21.85 -5.40 29.15
N LEU A 20 -21.98 -5.21 27.83
CA LEU A 20 -22.68 -6.16 26.95
C LEU A 20 -22.00 -7.53 26.91
N ILE A 21 -20.66 -7.56 26.88
CA ILE A 21 -19.93 -8.83 26.90
C ILE A 21 -20.03 -9.47 28.28
N ALA A 22 -19.95 -8.69 29.36
CA ALA A 22 -20.07 -9.20 30.73
C ALA A 22 -21.49 -9.73 31.06
N ALA A 23 -22.52 -9.27 30.34
CA ALA A 23 -23.89 -9.77 30.47
C ALA A 23 -24.06 -11.21 29.93
N GLU A 24 -23.15 -11.68 29.07
CA GLU A 24 -23.16 -13.03 28.56
C GLU A 24 -22.58 -14.01 29.57
N ALA A 25 -23.42 -14.96 30.02
CA ALA A 25 -22.99 -16.00 30.94
C ALA A 25 -21.80 -16.77 30.38
N ASP A 26 -20.76 -16.95 31.20
CA ASP A 26 -19.48 -17.58 30.86
C ASP A 26 -18.40 -16.69 30.25
N LEU A 27 -18.66 -15.41 29.94
CA LEU A 27 -17.67 -14.52 29.36
C LEU A 27 -17.07 -13.55 30.38
N ALA A 28 -15.80 -13.22 30.18
CA ALA A 28 -15.09 -12.19 30.90
C ALA A 28 -14.28 -11.34 29.89
N VAL A 29 -14.16 -10.05 30.17
CA VAL A 29 -13.41 -9.10 29.35
C VAL A 29 -12.15 -8.68 30.09
N GLU A 30 -11.04 -8.70 29.38
CA GLU A 30 -9.80 -8.06 29.78
C GLU A 30 -9.40 -7.04 28.71
N THR A 31 -8.67 -6.00 29.09
CA THR A 31 -8.11 -5.01 28.17
C THR A 31 -6.65 -5.34 27.92
N ASP A 32 -6.21 -5.35 26.67
CA ASP A 32 -4.81 -5.63 26.30
C ASP A 32 -4.04 -4.40 25.77
N GLY A 33 -4.67 -3.22 25.85
CA GLY A 33 -4.11 -1.95 25.39
C GLY A 33 -4.36 -1.63 23.92
N ALA A 34 -4.70 -2.61 23.09
CA ALA A 34 -5.06 -2.43 21.68
C ALA A 34 -6.54 -2.79 21.38
N GLY A 35 -7.23 -3.37 22.36
CA GLY A 35 -8.65 -3.68 22.31
C GLY A 35 -9.10 -4.48 23.54
N LEU A 36 -10.08 -5.35 23.32
CA LEU A 36 -10.65 -6.22 24.33
C LEU A 36 -10.34 -7.70 24.03
N VAL A 37 -9.84 -8.42 25.03
CA VAL A 37 -9.71 -9.87 24.99
C VAL A 37 -10.89 -10.48 25.74
N VAL A 38 -11.67 -11.30 25.03
CA VAL A 38 -12.79 -12.02 25.61
C VAL A 38 -12.35 -13.43 25.96
N LYS A 39 -12.52 -13.79 27.24
CA LYS A 39 -12.26 -15.13 27.77
C LYS A 39 -13.57 -15.82 28.13
N ARG A 40 -13.54 -17.15 28.12
CA ARG A 40 -14.66 -18.03 28.49
C ARG A 40 -14.32 -18.95 29.66
N GLY A 41 -15.29 -19.16 30.55
CA GLY A 41 -15.20 -20.11 31.66
C GLY A 41 -13.99 -19.86 32.56
N ARG A 42 -13.08 -20.84 32.67
CA ARG A 42 -11.86 -20.76 33.49
C ARG A 42 -10.73 -19.93 32.85
N GLY A 43 -11.07 -18.86 32.13
CA GLY A 43 -10.08 -17.98 31.48
C GLY A 43 -9.54 -18.49 30.14
N LEU A 44 -10.25 -19.40 29.46
CA LEU A 44 -9.85 -19.83 28.11
C LEU A 44 -10.11 -18.70 27.11
N TYR A 45 -9.18 -18.46 26.19
CA TYR A 45 -9.40 -17.50 25.11
C TYR A 45 -10.67 -17.82 24.30
N CYS A 46 -11.43 -16.78 23.94
CA CYS A 46 -12.58 -16.87 23.05
C CYS A 46 -12.34 -16.07 21.77
N CYS A 47 -12.14 -14.76 21.88
CA CYS A 47 -11.88 -13.86 20.76
C CYS A 47 -11.19 -12.58 21.23
N SER A 48 -10.62 -11.83 20.29
CA SER A 48 -10.19 -10.45 20.48
C SER A 48 -11.13 -9.54 19.71
N ILE A 49 -11.41 -8.36 20.27
CA ILE A 49 -12.26 -7.33 19.69
C ILE A 49 -11.41 -6.07 19.60
N GLY A 50 -11.19 -5.55 18.39
CA GLY A 50 -10.48 -4.29 18.18
C GLY A 50 -11.29 -3.09 18.66
N GLU A 51 -10.64 -1.94 18.75
CA GLU A 51 -11.34 -0.68 18.99
C GLU A 51 -12.31 -0.36 17.83
N ALA A 52 -13.40 0.35 18.15
CA ALA A 52 -14.30 0.83 17.12
C ALA A 52 -13.68 2.02 16.40
N VAL A 53 -13.49 1.89 15.09
CA VAL A 53 -12.89 2.92 14.24
C VAL A 53 -13.96 3.65 13.44
N PRO A 54 -13.90 4.99 13.31
CA PRO A 54 -14.80 5.73 12.44
C PRO A 54 -14.65 5.29 10.98
N VAL A 55 -15.77 5.20 10.26
CA VAL A 55 -15.82 4.85 8.83
C VAL A 55 -16.64 5.87 8.04
N ASP A 56 -16.23 6.12 6.81
CA ASP A 56 -16.98 6.90 5.84
C ASP A 56 -17.83 5.98 4.95
N GLU A 57 -18.82 6.55 4.23
CA GLU A 57 -19.68 5.80 3.29
C GLU A 57 -18.89 5.00 2.24
N GLU A 58 -17.73 5.51 1.84
CA GLU A 58 -16.83 4.88 0.86
C GLU A 58 -16.09 3.64 1.41
N ASP A 59 -15.98 3.51 2.74
CA ASP A 59 -15.40 2.32 3.38
C ASP A 59 -16.44 1.21 3.56
N LEU A 60 -17.72 1.55 3.44
CA LEU A 60 -18.81 0.63 3.71
C LEU A 60 -19.06 -0.30 2.52
N PRO A 61 -19.32 -1.58 2.79
CA PRO A 61 -19.92 -2.47 1.80
C PRO A 61 -21.21 -1.88 1.23
N ASP A 62 -21.49 -2.16 -0.04
CA ASP A 62 -22.64 -1.61 -0.75
C ASP A 62 -23.96 -1.88 -0.01
N GLU A 63 -24.07 -3.01 0.68
CA GLU A 63 -25.22 -3.41 1.49
C GLU A 63 -25.52 -2.45 2.65
N LEU A 64 -24.53 -1.67 3.10
CA LEU A 64 -24.63 -0.77 4.24
C LEU A 64 -24.70 0.71 3.87
N SER A 65 -24.20 1.10 2.69
CA SER A 65 -24.17 2.50 2.22
C SER A 65 -25.55 3.19 2.23
N SER A 66 -26.63 2.43 2.11
CA SER A 66 -28.01 2.95 2.08
C SER A 66 -28.77 2.90 3.41
N LEU A 67 -28.12 2.44 4.50
CA LEU A 67 -28.79 2.36 5.80
C LEU A 67 -29.08 3.75 6.37
N SER A 68 -30.23 3.87 7.03
CA SER A 68 -30.63 5.08 7.74
C SER A 68 -30.99 4.73 9.19
N PRO A 69 -30.31 5.31 10.19
CA PRO A 69 -29.15 6.20 10.06
C PRO A 69 -27.91 5.47 9.50
N PRO A 70 -26.96 6.21 8.91
CA PRO A 70 -25.75 5.63 8.30
C PRO A 70 -24.88 4.96 9.36
N VAL A 71 -24.15 3.92 8.94
CA VAL A 71 -23.07 3.34 9.73
C VAL A 71 -21.94 4.37 9.82
N CYS A 72 -21.42 4.56 11.03
CA CYS A 72 -20.36 5.52 11.31
C CYS A 72 -19.11 4.86 11.91
N PHE A 73 -19.22 3.62 12.39
CA PHE A 73 -18.10 2.90 13.01
C PHE A 73 -18.00 1.46 12.51
N GLN A 74 -16.78 0.94 12.43
CA GLN A 74 -16.45 -0.45 12.20
C GLN A 74 -15.66 -1.00 13.40
N MET A 75 -15.89 -2.27 13.74
CA MET A 75 -15.17 -2.97 14.80
C MET A 75 -14.86 -4.40 14.35
N ASP A 76 -13.59 -4.76 14.36
CA ASP A 76 -13.11 -6.08 13.94
C ASP A 76 -13.04 -7.04 15.12
N ILE A 77 -13.42 -8.30 14.89
CA ILE A 77 -13.47 -9.36 15.89
C ILE A 77 -12.79 -10.60 15.34
N SER A 78 -11.73 -11.05 16.00
CA SER A 78 -10.89 -12.15 15.52
C SER A 78 -10.86 -13.33 16.50
N VAL A 79 -10.85 -14.54 15.95
CA VAL A 79 -10.70 -15.80 16.69
C VAL A 79 -9.41 -16.48 16.24
N GLU A 80 -8.39 -16.44 17.08
CA GLU A 80 -7.12 -17.12 16.83
C GLU A 80 -7.27 -18.65 16.90
N GLY A 81 -6.57 -19.36 16.03
CA GLY A 81 -6.49 -20.82 16.03
C GLY A 81 -7.72 -21.56 15.48
N SER A 82 -8.74 -20.84 14.98
CA SER A 82 -9.95 -21.38 14.32
C SER A 82 -10.64 -22.54 15.05
N ALA A 83 -10.55 -22.60 16.39
CA ALA A 83 -11.20 -23.66 17.15
C ALA A 83 -12.73 -23.53 17.02
N ARG A 84 -13.39 -24.58 16.51
CA ARG A 84 -14.83 -24.56 16.20
C ARG A 84 -15.70 -24.02 17.34
N ALA A 85 -15.42 -24.45 18.58
CA ALA A 85 -16.18 -24.01 19.75
C ALA A 85 -16.01 -22.51 20.06
N ALA A 86 -14.83 -21.93 19.79
CA ALA A 86 -14.57 -20.51 19.95
C ALA A 86 -15.26 -19.70 18.84
N ILE A 87 -15.20 -20.18 17.59
CA ILE A 87 -15.91 -19.58 16.45
C ILE A 87 -17.43 -19.53 16.72
N GLU A 88 -18.03 -20.65 17.11
CA GLU A 88 -19.47 -20.71 17.37
C GLU A 88 -19.89 -19.80 18.54
N ARG A 89 -19.09 -19.71 19.61
CA ARG A 89 -19.35 -18.80 20.74
C ARG A 89 -19.22 -17.34 20.32
N THR A 90 -18.16 -17.01 19.57
CA THR A 90 -17.93 -15.66 19.06
C THR A 90 -19.06 -15.22 18.13
N ARG A 91 -19.52 -16.08 17.21
CA ARG A 91 -20.70 -15.78 16.37
C ARG A 91 -21.96 -15.52 17.20
N LYS A 92 -22.14 -16.19 18.34
CA LYS A 92 -23.26 -15.89 19.26
C LYS A 92 -23.10 -14.51 19.91
N LEU A 93 -21.89 -14.22 20.42
CA LEU A 93 -21.56 -12.92 21.01
C LEU A 93 -21.77 -11.77 20.01
N VAL A 94 -21.26 -11.90 18.78
CA VAL A 94 -21.41 -10.90 17.72
C VAL A 94 -22.87 -10.65 17.39
N ARG A 95 -23.71 -11.69 17.33
CA ARG A 95 -25.16 -11.51 17.14
C ARG A 95 -25.83 -10.83 18.33
N HIS A 96 -25.36 -11.08 19.55
CA HIS A 96 -25.85 -10.40 20.74
C HIS A 96 -25.50 -8.90 20.70
N ILE A 97 -24.24 -8.57 20.38
CA ILE A 97 -23.77 -7.19 20.18
C ILE A 97 -24.59 -6.51 19.09
N ALA A 98 -24.71 -7.12 17.91
CA ALA A 98 -25.45 -6.60 16.76
C ALA A 98 -26.90 -6.24 17.13
N ARG A 99 -27.61 -7.11 17.86
CA ARG A 99 -28.97 -6.83 18.33
C ARG A 99 -29.03 -5.72 19.37
N SER A 100 -28.10 -5.71 20.32
CA SER A 100 -28.13 -4.79 21.46
C SER A 100 -27.74 -3.36 21.10
N LEU A 101 -26.99 -3.22 20.00
CA LEU A 101 -26.49 -1.94 19.49
C LEU A 101 -27.14 -1.51 18.15
N ASP A 102 -28.17 -2.22 17.69
CA ASP A 102 -28.79 -1.99 16.37
C ASP A 102 -27.76 -1.92 15.23
N ALA A 103 -26.79 -2.83 15.30
CA ALA A 103 -25.63 -2.92 14.43
C ALA A 103 -25.77 -4.09 13.44
N VAL A 104 -24.97 -4.06 12.38
CA VAL A 104 -24.91 -5.12 11.37
C VAL A 104 -23.54 -5.80 11.45
N SER A 105 -23.52 -7.12 11.36
CA SER A 105 -22.29 -7.92 11.37
C SER A 105 -22.11 -8.66 10.06
N TRP A 106 -20.86 -8.80 9.64
CA TRP A 106 -20.44 -9.53 8.45
C TRP A 106 -19.44 -10.62 8.82
N ASP A 107 -19.68 -11.81 8.28
CA ASP A 107 -18.85 -12.98 8.46
C ASP A 107 -17.97 -13.17 7.22
N GLN A 108 -16.70 -12.79 7.31
CA GLN A 108 -15.81 -12.74 6.14
C GLN A 108 -15.54 -14.13 5.53
N GLN A 109 -15.56 -15.18 6.34
CA GLN A 109 -15.33 -16.55 5.87
C GLN A 109 -16.53 -17.14 5.13
N THR A 110 -17.75 -16.70 5.46
CA THR A 110 -18.99 -17.24 4.85
C THR A 110 -19.72 -16.25 3.95
N GLY A 111 -19.33 -14.97 3.94
CA GLY A 111 -20.03 -13.87 3.29
C GLY A 111 -21.39 -13.54 3.92
N ALA A 112 -21.69 -14.08 5.11
CA ALA A 112 -23.01 -13.98 5.71
C ALA A 112 -23.17 -12.68 6.51
N TRP A 113 -24.33 -12.05 6.36
CA TRP A 113 -24.70 -10.84 7.10
C TRP A 113 -25.70 -11.12 8.22
N PHE A 114 -25.60 -10.39 9.34
CA PHE A 114 -26.57 -10.46 10.44
C PHE A 114 -26.78 -9.11 11.17
N PRO A 115 -28.04 -8.64 11.32
CA PRO A 115 -29.22 -9.12 10.60
C PRO A 115 -29.02 -8.97 9.09
N ARG A 116 -29.77 -9.73 8.28
CA ARG A 116 -29.67 -9.63 6.83
C ARG A 116 -30.18 -8.24 6.40
N PRO A 117 -29.37 -7.41 5.71
CA PRO A 117 -29.81 -6.10 5.25
C PRO A 117 -31.02 -6.24 4.33
N ALA A 118 -32.04 -5.38 4.51
CA ALA A 118 -33.29 -5.43 3.76
C ALA A 118 -33.12 -5.08 2.27
N HIS A 119 -32.02 -4.42 1.92
CA HIS A 119 -31.72 -3.96 0.58
C HIS A 119 -30.26 -4.29 0.23
N SER A 120 -29.95 -5.56 -0.09
CA SER A 120 -28.74 -5.77 -0.89
C SER A 120 -29.03 -5.17 -2.26
N ARG A 121 -28.44 -4.01 -2.58
CA ARG A 121 -28.37 -3.55 -3.97
C ARG A 121 -27.85 -4.71 -4.83
N ALA A 122 -28.24 -4.75 -6.11
CA ALA A 122 -27.55 -5.62 -7.05
C ALA A 122 -26.05 -5.36 -6.89
N ALA A 123 -25.28 -6.42 -6.60
CA ALA A 123 -23.84 -6.31 -6.38
C ALA A 123 -23.24 -5.39 -7.43
N ARG A 124 -22.50 -4.35 -7.01
CA ARG A 124 -21.83 -3.45 -7.95
C ARG A 124 -21.04 -4.32 -8.91
N VAL A 125 -21.30 -4.17 -10.21
CA VAL A 125 -20.52 -4.87 -11.23
C VAL A 125 -19.06 -4.53 -10.94
N PRO A 126 -18.18 -5.52 -10.70
CA PRO A 126 -16.79 -5.24 -10.39
C PRO A 126 -16.23 -4.30 -11.45
N ALA A 127 -15.62 -3.20 -11.01
CA ALA A 127 -14.98 -2.30 -11.95
C ALA A 127 -13.97 -3.12 -12.77
N PRO A 128 -13.87 -2.87 -14.10
CA PRO A 128 -12.84 -3.53 -14.88
C PRO A 128 -11.48 -3.20 -14.26
N PRO A 129 -10.53 -4.15 -14.28
CA PRO A 129 -9.20 -3.89 -13.75
C PRO A 129 -8.56 -2.73 -14.53
N VAL A 130 -7.75 -1.95 -13.84
CA VAL A 130 -7.10 -0.75 -14.39
C VAL A 130 -5.58 -0.90 -14.30
N ASP A 131 -4.87 -0.11 -15.10
CA ASP A 131 -3.43 0.00 -15.00
C ASP A 131 -3.06 1.19 -14.12
N LEU A 132 -2.12 0.99 -13.19
CA LEU A 132 -1.58 2.03 -12.33
C LEU A 132 -0.14 2.34 -12.71
N VAL A 133 0.26 3.60 -12.62
CA VAL A 133 1.67 3.97 -12.50
C VAL A 133 2.00 4.08 -11.03
N LYS A 134 2.87 3.19 -10.57
CA LYS A 134 3.45 3.22 -9.23
C LYS A 134 4.73 4.02 -9.26
N LEU A 135 4.79 5.05 -8.42
CA LEU A 135 5.96 5.89 -8.22
C LEU A 135 6.56 5.54 -6.87
N ASP A 136 7.85 5.21 -6.85
CA ASP A 136 8.58 4.85 -5.65
C ASP A 136 9.84 5.69 -5.50
N TRP A 137 10.08 6.21 -4.30
CA TRP A 137 11.29 6.94 -3.93
C TRP A 137 11.99 6.21 -2.79
N TYR A 138 13.29 6.00 -2.94
CA TYR A 138 14.14 5.34 -1.95
C TYR A 138 15.26 6.28 -1.53
N THR A 139 15.31 6.54 -0.23
CA THR A 139 16.30 7.40 0.39
C THR A 139 16.87 6.76 1.65
N ALA A 140 18.04 7.20 2.08
CA ALA A 140 18.53 6.89 3.42
C ALA A 140 17.54 7.39 4.47
N GLN A 141 17.68 6.93 5.72
CA GLN A 141 16.82 7.45 6.78
C GLN A 141 17.06 8.95 6.94
N CYS A 142 16.02 9.75 6.71
CA CYS A 142 16.04 11.19 6.86
C CYS A 142 14.75 11.69 7.53
N ASP A 143 14.86 12.84 8.17
CA ASP A 143 13.72 13.55 8.73
C ASP A 143 13.12 14.51 7.70
N GLY A 144 11.92 15.03 7.94
CA GLY A 144 11.29 15.97 7.02
C GLY A 144 10.65 15.32 5.78
N VAL A 145 10.54 13.99 5.73
CA VAL A 145 10.03 13.26 4.55
C VAL A 145 8.57 13.63 4.26
N ALA A 146 7.74 13.70 5.31
CA ALA A 146 6.32 14.01 5.18
C ALA A 146 6.11 15.48 4.78
N GLU A 147 6.91 16.38 5.35
CA GLU A 147 6.94 17.81 5.02
C GLU A 147 7.32 18.02 3.56
N ALA A 148 8.42 17.39 3.12
CA ALA A 148 8.86 17.44 1.73
C ALA A 148 7.79 16.88 0.78
N TYR A 149 7.12 15.80 1.17
CA TYR A 149 6.01 15.24 0.40
C TYR A 149 4.84 16.23 0.28
N LEU A 150 4.36 16.79 1.38
CA LEU A 150 3.25 17.75 1.38
C LEU A 150 3.60 19.02 0.57
N ASP A 151 4.79 19.57 0.74
CA ASP A 151 5.26 20.77 0.03
C ASP A 151 5.44 20.54 -1.47
N THR A 152 5.97 19.38 -1.86
CA THR A 152 6.09 19.02 -3.28
C THR A 152 4.73 18.71 -3.90
N SER A 153 3.82 18.05 -3.17
CA SER A 153 2.43 17.84 -3.61
C SER A 153 1.74 19.18 -3.88
N ARG A 154 1.78 20.13 -2.94
CA ARG A 154 1.18 21.47 -3.13
C ARG A 154 1.72 22.21 -4.35
N ARG A 155 3.02 22.10 -4.62
CA ARG A 155 3.68 22.84 -5.71
C ARG A 155 3.42 22.23 -7.08
N HIS A 156 3.37 20.91 -7.18
CA HIS A 156 3.40 20.22 -8.47
C HIS A 156 2.18 19.35 -8.76
N LEU A 157 1.56 18.76 -7.72
CA LEU A 157 0.48 17.82 -7.87
C LEU A 157 -0.49 17.88 -6.68
N PRO A 158 -1.32 18.95 -6.55
CA PRO A 158 -2.18 19.14 -5.37
C PRO A 158 -3.16 18.00 -5.10
N VAL A 159 -3.57 17.29 -6.16
CA VAL A 159 -4.42 16.09 -6.06
C VAL A 159 -3.75 14.91 -5.35
N ALA A 160 -2.41 14.91 -5.23
CA ALA A 160 -1.65 13.94 -4.43
C ALA A 160 -1.58 14.32 -2.95
N LEU A 161 -2.24 15.38 -2.50
CA LEU A 161 -2.35 15.62 -1.06
C LEU A 161 -3.15 14.48 -0.41
N PRO A 162 -2.67 13.94 0.72
CA PRO A 162 -3.41 12.95 1.50
C PRO A 162 -4.79 13.50 1.83
N ARG A 163 -5.85 12.75 1.53
CA ARG A 163 -7.19 13.10 2.00
C ARG A 163 -7.44 12.41 3.32
N ARG A 164 -7.24 11.09 3.37
CA ARG A 164 -7.27 10.28 4.59
C ARG A 164 -5.95 9.53 4.78
N PHE A 165 -5.56 9.31 6.03
CA PHE A 165 -4.32 8.60 6.35
C PHE A 165 -4.38 7.87 7.68
N GLY A 166 -3.54 6.84 7.82
CA GLY A 166 -3.43 6.05 9.04
C GLY A 166 -2.55 4.81 8.86
N PRO A 167 -2.25 4.09 9.95
CA PRO A 167 -1.43 2.88 9.92
C PRO A 167 -2.14 1.66 9.30
N HIS A 168 -3.47 1.70 9.20
CA HIS A 168 -4.30 0.66 8.58
C HIS A 168 -5.61 1.26 8.05
N GLU A 169 -6.24 0.55 7.11
CA GLU A 169 -7.60 0.85 6.66
C GLU A 169 -8.64 0.31 7.68
N PRO A 170 -9.76 1.01 7.90
CA PRO A 170 -10.09 2.34 7.37
C PRO A 170 -9.23 3.45 8.00
N TYR A 171 -8.79 4.40 7.18
CA TYR A 171 -7.88 5.46 7.63
C TYR A 171 -8.58 6.42 8.62
N THR A 172 -8.01 6.54 9.83
CA THR A 172 -8.59 7.26 10.97
C THR A 172 -8.50 8.79 10.84
N TYR A 173 -7.44 9.30 10.19
CA TYR A 173 -7.16 10.74 10.11
C TYR A 173 -7.52 11.33 8.76
N ARG A 174 -7.78 12.63 8.72
CA ARG A 174 -8.03 13.43 7.50
C ARG A 174 -7.15 14.66 7.51
N LEU A 175 -6.47 14.95 6.40
CA LEU A 175 -5.55 16.09 6.35
C LEU A 175 -6.28 17.43 6.55
N GLU A 176 -7.48 17.57 6.00
CA GLU A 176 -8.32 18.77 6.17
C GLU A 176 -8.74 19.02 7.62
N ARG A 177 -9.06 17.94 8.37
CA ARG A 177 -9.54 18.03 9.75
C ARG A 177 -8.38 18.13 10.75
N ASP A 178 -7.37 17.30 10.57
CA ASP A 178 -6.32 17.06 11.57
C ASP A 178 -5.02 17.84 11.27
N GLY A 179 -4.89 18.38 10.05
CA GLY A 179 -3.78 19.25 9.63
C GLY A 179 -2.47 18.52 9.32
N ASP A 180 -1.52 19.28 8.77
CA ASP A 180 -0.18 18.81 8.38
C ASP A 180 0.59 18.20 9.55
N ASP A 181 0.56 18.84 10.72
CA ASP A 181 1.27 18.39 11.93
C ASP A 181 0.87 16.97 12.33
N ARG A 182 -0.40 16.60 12.08
CA ARG A 182 -0.85 15.22 12.35
C ARG A 182 -0.25 14.25 11.35
N PHE A 183 -0.31 14.56 10.06
CA PHE A 183 0.28 13.71 9.01
C PHE A 183 1.79 13.51 9.23
N ILE A 184 2.50 14.58 9.55
CA ILE A 184 3.94 14.57 9.83
C ILE A 184 4.25 13.66 11.02
N ARG A 185 3.49 13.77 12.11
CA ARG A 185 3.69 12.95 13.30
C ARG A 185 3.49 11.46 13.01
N GLU A 186 2.39 11.10 12.36
CA GLU A 186 2.07 9.71 12.05
C GLU A 186 3.08 9.11 11.03
N ALA A 187 3.65 9.94 10.15
CA ALA A 187 4.70 9.51 9.22
C ALA A 187 6.08 9.36 9.88
N ALA A 188 6.30 9.99 11.03
CA ALA A 188 7.55 9.93 11.78
C ALA A 188 7.67 8.66 12.63
N ASP A 189 6.54 8.02 12.97
CA ASP A 189 6.52 6.75 13.69
C ASP A 189 7.18 5.62 12.87
N ASP A 190 7.75 4.62 13.55
CA ASP A 190 8.48 3.50 12.93
C ASP A 190 7.58 2.49 12.19
N HIS A 191 6.36 2.90 11.86
CA HIS A 191 5.37 2.11 11.15
C HIS A 191 5.19 2.62 9.71
N MET A 192 4.50 1.82 8.90
CA MET A 192 4.10 2.27 7.56
C MET A 192 2.87 3.15 7.69
N LEU A 193 2.97 4.39 7.25
CA LEU A 193 1.81 5.26 7.07
C LEU A 193 1.21 5.01 5.68
N PHE A 194 -0.08 4.76 5.63
CA PHE A 194 -0.84 4.69 4.39
C PHE A 194 -1.76 5.90 4.25
N PHE A 195 -2.09 6.25 3.02
CA PHE A 195 -3.04 7.32 2.73
C PHE A 195 -3.72 7.13 1.39
N ASP A 196 -4.92 7.68 1.27
CA ASP A 196 -5.60 7.88 -0.02
C ASP A 196 -5.47 9.33 -0.49
N SER A 197 -5.82 9.58 -1.73
CA SER A 197 -5.76 10.91 -2.35
C SER A 197 -6.93 11.14 -3.29
N ALA A 198 -6.99 12.33 -3.87
CA ALA A 198 -7.99 12.62 -4.88
C ALA A 198 -7.57 12.01 -6.24
N ALA A 199 -8.55 11.49 -6.99
CA ALA A 199 -8.32 11.03 -8.34
C ALA A 199 -7.62 12.12 -9.19
N PRO A 200 -6.65 11.75 -10.06
CA PRO A 200 -6.30 10.39 -10.47
C PRO A 200 -5.28 9.67 -9.57
N VAL A 201 -4.87 10.26 -8.46
CA VAL A 201 -4.01 9.61 -7.46
C VAL A 201 -4.89 8.69 -6.61
N ASP A 202 -4.51 7.44 -6.52
CA ASP A 202 -5.29 6.39 -5.86
C ASP A 202 -4.93 6.32 -4.38
N ALA A 203 -3.72 5.87 -4.09
CA ALA A 203 -3.21 5.70 -2.74
C ALA A 203 -1.70 5.91 -2.69
N GLY A 204 -1.17 6.04 -1.48
CA GLY A 204 0.25 6.09 -1.22
C GLY A 204 0.63 5.59 0.16
N SER A 205 1.94 5.52 0.38
CA SER A 205 2.50 5.18 1.68
C SER A 205 3.85 5.82 1.91
N ILE A 206 4.18 6.04 3.18
CA ILE A 206 5.52 6.38 3.66
C ILE A 206 5.92 5.25 4.62
N SER A 207 7.04 4.60 4.34
CA SER A 207 7.59 3.57 5.23
C SER A 207 9.01 3.92 5.64
N ARG A 208 9.19 4.19 6.93
CA ARG A 208 10.49 4.28 7.59
C ARG A 208 10.89 2.87 8.04
N ARG A 209 12.14 2.47 7.78
CA ARG A 209 12.57 1.09 8.00
C ARG A 209 13.97 1.00 8.60
N ASP A 210 14.24 1.57 9.77
CA ASP A 210 15.55 1.47 10.44
C ASP A 210 16.75 1.63 9.46
N GLU A 211 17.74 0.74 9.57
CA GLU A 211 18.89 0.61 8.68
C GLU A 211 18.55 0.44 7.19
N ARG A 212 17.29 0.20 6.82
CA ARG A 212 16.82 0.05 5.44
C ARG A 212 16.40 1.37 4.79
N GLY A 213 16.40 2.47 5.53
CA GLY A 213 16.04 3.79 5.01
C GLY A 213 14.54 4.02 4.88
N THR A 214 14.17 5.00 4.05
CA THR A 214 12.78 5.41 3.86
C THR A 214 12.33 5.15 2.42
N ARG A 215 11.12 4.59 2.27
CA ARG A 215 10.41 4.47 0.99
C ARG A 215 9.15 5.30 1.01
N VAL A 216 8.99 6.19 0.03
CA VAL A 216 7.72 6.84 -0.29
C VAL A 216 7.15 6.17 -1.54
N CYS A 217 5.85 5.93 -1.57
CA CYS A 217 5.16 5.30 -2.69
C CYS A 217 3.85 6.04 -2.97
N ILE A 218 3.52 6.29 -4.24
CA ILE A 218 2.16 6.66 -4.66
C ILE A 218 1.76 5.90 -5.92
N SER A 219 0.46 5.68 -6.09
CA SER A 219 -0.14 5.04 -7.25
C SER A 219 -1.07 6.02 -7.97
N ILE A 220 -0.98 6.07 -9.29
CA ILE A 220 -1.76 6.97 -10.14
C ILE A 220 -2.40 6.18 -11.28
N LEU A 221 -3.65 6.46 -11.65
CA LEU A 221 -4.29 5.84 -12.80
C LEU A 221 -3.49 6.11 -14.09
N ALA A 222 -2.97 5.07 -14.75
CA ALA A 222 -2.09 5.22 -15.92
C ALA A 222 -2.78 5.93 -17.09
N ALA A 223 -4.09 5.75 -17.23
CA ALA A 223 -4.90 6.43 -18.25
C ALA A 223 -4.82 7.96 -18.13
N SER A 224 -4.75 8.50 -16.91
CA SER A 224 -4.64 9.95 -16.69
C SER A 224 -3.34 10.55 -17.22
N LEU A 225 -2.27 9.75 -17.34
CA LEU A 225 -0.94 10.18 -17.76
C LEU A 225 -0.76 10.19 -19.29
N HIS A 226 -1.81 9.87 -20.04
CA HIS A 226 -1.85 10.11 -21.48
C HIS A 226 -2.02 11.61 -21.78
N ASP A 227 -2.71 12.34 -20.90
CA ASP A 227 -2.75 13.80 -20.92
C ASP A 227 -1.36 14.39 -20.63
N GLU A 228 -0.90 15.29 -21.49
CA GLU A 228 0.45 15.84 -21.42
C GLU A 228 0.64 16.76 -20.20
N ILE A 229 -0.36 17.58 -19.87
CA ILE A 229 -0.28 18.52 -18.75
C ILE A 229 -0.16 17.74 -17.44
N THR A 230 -1.02 16.74 -17.25
CA THR A 230 -0.99 15.85 -16.08
C THR A 230 0.36 15.10 -16.02
N ARG A 231 0.81 14.53 -17.13
CA ARG A 231 2.09 13.82 -17.19
C ARG A 231 3.28 14.71 -16.83
N LEU A 232 3.32 15.95 -17.33
CA LEU A 232 4.39 16.90 -17.01
C LEU A 232 4.34 17.33 -15.53
N ALA A 233 3.16 17.52 -14.96
CA ALA A 233 2.98 17.81 -13.54
C ALA A 233 3.47 16.66 -12.66
N VAL A 234 3.12 15.42 -12.98
CA VAL A 234 3.61 14.22 -12.28
C VAL A 234 5.12 14.05 -12.43
N ARG A 235 5.69 14.33 -13.61
CA ARG A 235 7.15 14.29 -13.83
C ARG A 235 7.86 15.33 -12.97
N ALA A 236 7.33 16.55 -12.89
CA ALA A 236 7.88 17.62 -12.05
C ALA A 236 7.82 17.24 -10.57
N PHE A 237 6.66 16.75 -10.10
CA PHE A 237 6.50 16.19 -8.76
C PHE A 237 7.52 15.08 -8.47
N PHE A 238 7.67 14.13 -9.38
CA PHE A 238 8.56 12.98 -9.22
C PHE A 238 10.03 13.36 -9.07
N VAL A 239 10.52 14.25 -9.93
CA VAL A 239 11.92 14.70 -9.90
C VAL A 239 12.15 15.63 -8.69
N ASP A 240 11.22 16.53 -8.39
CA ASP A 240 11.39 17.47 -7.28
C ASP A 240 11.39 16.76 -5.93
N LEU A 241 10.48 15.81 -5.70
CA LEU A 241 10.45 15.02 -4.47
C LEU A 241 11.73 14.17 -4.33
N ALA A 242 12.19 13.55 -5.42
CA ALA A 242 13.43 12.78 -5.40
C ALA A 242 14.66 13.62 -5.01
N ARG A 243 14.66 14.92 -5.36
CA ARG A 243 15.73 15.86 -5.01
C ARG A 243 15.61 16.34 -3.57
N GLN A 244 14.40 16.69 -3.13
CA GLN A 244 14.12 17.12 -1.76
C GLN A 244 14.52 16.05 -0.73
N LEU A 245 14.27 14.78 -1.06
CA LEU A 245 14.57 13.64 -0.19
C LEU A 245 16.01 13.10 -0.34
N ASP A 246 16.83 13.69 -1.21
CA ASP A 246 18.15 13.17 -1.61
C ASP A 246 18.11 11.67 -1.95
N CYS A 247 17.12 11.26 -2.75
CA CYS A 247 16.91 9.86 -3.09
C CYS A 247 18.13 9.30 -3.81
N PHE A 248 18.62 8.14 -3.38
CA PHE A 248 19.60 7.40 -4.17
C PHE A 248 18.97 6.74 -5.40
N PHE A 249 17.67 6.43 -5.35
CA PHE A 249 16.92 5.85 -6.46
C PHE A 249 15.43 6.22 -6.38
N ALA A 250 14.80 6.49 -7.52
CA ALA A 250 13.34 6.52 -7.64
C ALA A 250 12.90 5.91 -8.97
N SER A 251 11.70 5.35 -9.03
CA SER A 251 11.16 4.67 -10.22
C SER A 251 9.69 4.97 -10.45
N ALA A 252 9.28 5.04 -11.72
CA ALA A 252 7.90 5.04 -12.16
C ALA A 252 7.62 3.80 -13.01
N GLN A 253 6.77 2.89 -12.52
CA GLN A 253 6.47 1.60 -13.15
C GLN A 253 4.98 1.46 -13.44
N VAL A 254 4.61 0.98 -14.64
CA VAL A 254 3.23 0.59 -14.93
C VAL A 254 2.99 -0.80 -14.35
N ILE A 255 1.98 -0.92 -13.49
CA ILE A 255 1.46 -2.16 -12.91
C ILE A 255 0.11 -2.42 -13.57
N ARG A 256 -0.01 -3.55 -14.28
CA ARG A 256 -1.21 -3.88 -15.04
C ARG A 256 -2.23 -4.65 -14.24
N ASN A 257 -3.48 -4.54 -14.67
CA ASN A 257 -4.60 -5.32 -14.18
C ASN A 257 -4.83 -5.24 -12.66
N VAL A 258 -4.71 -4.03 -12.10
CA VAL A 258 -4.99 -3.77 -10.69
C VAL A 258 -6.50 -3.66 -10.49
N SER A 259 -7.04 -4.40 -9.53
CA SER A 259 -8.42 -4.24 -9.10
C SER A 259 -8.52 -3.04 -8.15
N VAL A 260 -9.22 -1.99 -8.57
CA VAL A 260 -9.46 -0.79 -7.76
C VAL A 260 -10.88 -0.83 -7.20
N GLY A 261 -11.03 -0.65 -5.88
CA GLY A 261 -12.32 -0.44 -5.23
C GLY A 261 -13.18 -1.70 -5.04
N GLY A 262 -12.65 -2.72 -4.36
CA GLY A 262 -13.45 -3.88 -3.94
C GLY A 262 -12.83 -4.58 -2.74
N TRP A 263 -13.64 -4.83 -1.71
CA TRP A 263 -13.32 -5.79 -0.66
C TRP A 263 -13.57 -7.22 -1.18
N PRO A 264 -12.70 -8.22 -0.91
CA PRO A 264 -11.40 -8.14 -0.22
C PRO A 264 -10.24 -7.70 -1.14
N LEU A 265 -9.11 -7.37 -0.49
CA LEU A 265 -7.84 -6.81 -1.02
C LEU A 265 -7.43 -7.19 -2.46
N PRO A 266 -6.71 -6.29 -3.15
CA PRO A 266 -6.39 -6.36 -4.58
C PRO A 266 -5.25 -7.35 -4.86
N GLU A 267 -5.53 -8.65 -4.81
CA GLU A 267 -4.61 -9.68 -5.30
C GLU A 267 -5.34 -10.64 -6.25
N GLY A 268 -5.98 -10.07 -7.26
CA GLY A 268 -6.42 -10.87 -8.41
C GLY A 268 -5.21 -11.58 -9.02
N ARG A 269 -5.34 -12.87 -9.35
CA ARG A 269 -4.28 -13.68 -9.98
C ARG A 269 -3.71 -13.11 -11.29
N ALA A 270 -4.30 -12.05 -11.85
CA ALA A 270 -3.91 -11.42 -13.10
C ALA A 270 -3.11 -10.12 -12.92
N THR A 271 -3.00 -9.60 -11.69
CA THR A 271 -2.26 -8.37 -11.39
C THR A 271 -0.76 -8.59 -11.55
N ASP A 272 -0.08 -7.68 -12.25
CA ASP A 272 1.37 -7.76 -12.39
C ASP A 272 2.04 -7.54 -11.03
N MET A 273 2.96 -8.44 -10.67
CA MET A 273 3.74 -8.31 -9.44
C MET A 273 5.01 -7.48 -9.66
N GLU A 274 5.28 -6.56 -8.73
CA GLU A 274 6.51 -5.77 -8.67
C GLU A 274 7.66 -6.58 -8.04
N TYR A 275 8.87 -6.43 -8.57
CA TYR A 275 10.07 -6.89 -7.89
C TYR A 275 10.40 -5.96 -6.71
N SER A 276 10.41 -6.50 -5.50
CA SER A 276 10.84 -5.74 -4.33
C SER A 276 12.34 -5.45 -4.42
N THR A 277 12.71 -4.19 -4.71
CA THR A 277 14.11 -3.72 -4.72
C THR A 277 14.70 -3.63 -3.31
N PHE A 278 13.83 -3.65 -2.29
CA PHE A 278 14.17 -3.71 -0.88
C PHE A 278 13.54 -4.93 -0.22
N TRP A 279 14.32 -5.77 0.47
CA TRP A 279 13.76 -6.90 1.24
C TRP A 279 14.34 -6.98 2.65
N ARG A 280 14.05 -8.08 3.38
CA ARG A 280 14.46 -8.26 4.79
C ARG A 280 15.94 -7.95 5.02
N ASP A 281 16.80 -8.32 4.08
CA ASP A 281 18.25 -8.21 4.23
C ASP A 281 18.88 -6.97 3.61
N GLY A 282 18.08 -6.06 3.04
CA GLY A 282 18.60 -4.80 2.51
C GLY A 282 18.15 -4.45 1.09
N TRP A 283 18.75 -3.39 0.58
CA TRP A 283 18.68 -2.97 -0.81
C TRP A 283 19.33 -4.01 -1.72
N MET A 284 18.61 -4.42 -2.77
CA MET A 284 19.04 -5.48 -3.68
C MET A 284 19.61 -4.96 -5.00
N GLY A 285 19.47 -3.67 -5.31
CA GLY A 285 19.88 -3.08 -6.58
C GLY A 285 18.70 -2.67 -7.46
N LEU A 286 18.99 -2.35 -8.72
CA LEU A 286 17.99 -1.84 -9.66
C LEU A 286 17.04 -2.95 -10.16
N PRO A 287 15.81 -2.64 -10.60
CA PRO A 287 14.89 -3.64 -11.17
C PRO A 287 15.53 -4.52 -12.25
N PRO A 288 15.10 -5.79 -12.43
CA PRO A 288 15.65 -6.68 -13.46
C PRO A 288 15.10 -6.39 -14.87
N HIS A 289 14.21 -5.40 -14.99
CA HIS A 289 13.47 -5.05 -16.22
C HIS A 289 13.49 -3.54 -16.46
N PRO A 290 13.26 -3.09 -17.70
CA PRO A 290 13.17 -1.66 -18.02
C PRO A 290 12.00 -0.99 -17.32
N VAL A 291 12.22 0.24 -16.83
CA VAL A 291 11.27 1.05 -16.08
C VAL A 291 10.95 2.33 -16.86
N TRP A 292 9.72 2.84 -16.78
CA TRP A 292 9.27 3.98 -17.58
C TRP A 292 10.09 5.24 -17.28
N TRP A 293 10.08 5.69 -16.01
CA TRP A 293 10.99 6.73 -15.52
C TRP A 293 11.88 6.22 -14.41
N THR A 294 13.13 6.65 -14.41
CA THR A 294 14.08 6.33 -13.33
C THR A 294 14.86 7.58 -12.94
N TYR A 295 14.91 7.86 -11.65
CA TYR A 295 15.83 8.83 -11.06
C TYR A 295 16.99 8.09 -10.42
N PHE A 296 18.21 8.46 -10.80
CA PHE A 296 19.45 7.96 -10.22
C PHE A 296 20.08 9.08 -9.39
N GLY A 297 20.10 8.92 -8.08
CA GLY A 297 20.81 9.81 -7.18
C GLY A 297 22.32 9.78 -7.42
N SER A 298 23.06 10.61 -6.68
CA SER A 298 24.49 10.86 -6.88
C SER A 298 25.35 9.61 -6.98
N HIS A 299 25.09 8.61 -6.15
CA HIS A 299 25.83 7.34 -6.14
C HIS A 299 25.56 6.48 -7.38
N TYR A 300 24.32 6.42 -7.85
CA TYR A 300 23.99 5.66 -9.06
C TYR A 300 24.32 6.43 -10.33
N ALA A 301 24.13 7.75 -10.36
CA ALA A 301 24.34 8.59 -11.53
C ALA A 301 25.76 8.47 -12.10
N GLN A 302 26.76 8.28 -11.24
CA GLN A 302 28.17 8.08 -11.65
C GLN A 302 28.42 6.74 -12.35
N LEU A 303 27.56 5.75 -12.11
CA LEU A 303 27.66 4.40 -12.70
C LEU A 303 26.85 4.28 -14.01
N ILE A 304 26.03 5.27 -14.34
CA ILE A 304 25.22 5.27 -15.56
C ILE A 304 26.05 5.83 -16.72
N ASP A 305 26.21 5.04 -17.78
CA ASP A 305 26.83 5.52 -19.03
C ASP A 305 25.97 6.65 -19.62
N PRO A 306 26.52 7.85 -19.86
CA PRO A 306 25.80 8.97 -20.49
C PRO A 306 25.23 8.66 -21.89
N ARG A 307 25.67 7.58 -22.54
CA ARG A 307 25.18 7.09 -23.83
C ARG A 307 24.04 6.06 -23.70
N THR A 308 23.60 5.79 -22.48
CA THR A 308 22.43 4.95 -22.20
C THR A 308 21.18 5.64 -22.75
N VAL A 309 20.32 4.86 -23.39
CA VAL A 309 19.12 5.39 -24.07
C VAL A 309 18.18 6.00 -23.05
N GLY A 310 17.66 7.19 -23.35
CA GLY A 310 16.70 7.90 -22.50
C GLY A 310 17.31 8.62 -21.29
N VAL A 311 18.62 8.51 -21.06
CA VAL A 311 19.29 9.14 -19.91
C VAL A 311 19.68 10.58 -20.20
N THR A 312 19.42 11.47 -19.24
CA THR A 312 19.91 12.84 -19.17
C THR A 312 20.60 13.06 -17.82
N HIS A 313 21.82 13.60 -17.82
CA HIS A 313 22.56 13.92 -16.60
C HIS A 313 22.34 15.39 -16.17
N HIS A 314 22.15 15.61 -14.87
CA HIS A 314 21.86 16.89 -14.26
C HIS A 314 22.84 17.22 -13.13
N GLY A 315 24.15 17.10 -13.41
CA GLY A 315 25.19 17.33 -12.41
C GLY A 315 25.22 16.22 -11.36
N SER A 316 24.45 16.36 -10.28
CA SER A 316 24.44 15.44 -9.14
C SER A 316 23.52 14.23 -9.30
N PHE A 317 22.66 14.19 -10.33
CA PHE A 317 21.77 13.07 -10.59
C PHE A 317 21.65 12.78 -12.08
N ALA A 318 21.08 11.62 -12.42
CA ALA A 318 20.67 11.30 -13.78
C ALA A 318 19.19 10.91 -13.81
N PHE A 319 18.49 11.29 -14.88
CA PHE A 319 17.09 10.95 -15.09
C PHE A 319 16.96 10.17 -16.40
N MET A 320 16.27 9.04 -16.36
CA MET A 320 15.98 8.20 -17.52
C MET A 320 14.49 8.22 -17.83
N GLU A 321 14.17 8.42 -19.10
CA GLU A 321 12.82 8.33 -19.65
C GLU A 321 12.85 7.47 -20.91
N LEU A 322 12.22 6.29 -20.85
CA LEU A 322 12.28 5.31 -21.95
C LEU A 322 11.16 5.48 -22.99
N SER A 323 10.07 6.16 -22.63
CA SER A 323 8.96 6.48 -23.52
C SER A 323 8.23 7.73 -23.04
N THR A 324 7.58 8.45 -23.96
CA THR A 324 6.76 9.62 -23.60
C THR A 324 5.48 9.20 -22.88
N PRO A 325 4.56 8.39 -23.45
CA PRO A 325 3.45 7.85 -22.68
C PRO A 325 3.95 6.76 -21.70
N PRO A 326 3.19 6.50 -20.62
CA PRO A 326 3.46 5.37 -19.74
C PRO A 326 3.43 4.06 -20.54
N ALA A 327 4.43 3.21 -20.32
CA ALA A 327 4.54 1.91 -20.96
C ALA A 327 4.97 0.85 -19.93
N ASP A 328 4.36 -0.33 -20.02
CA ASP A 328 4.71 -1.47 -19.17
C ASP A 328 6.08 -2.07 -19.52
N ARG A 329 6.58 -2.94 -18.64
CA ARG A 329 7.90 -3.56 -18.78
C ARG A 329 8.09 -4.32 -20.10
N ASP A 330 7.04 -4.91 -20.65
CA ASP A 330 7.09 -5.70 -21.88
C ASP A 330 7.16 -4.78 -23.10
N ALA A 331 6.32 -3.73 -23.11
CA ALA A 331 6.32 -2.68 -24.13
C ALA A 331 7.66 -1.93 -24.15
N LEU A 332 8.19 -1.56 -22.99
CA LEU A 332 9.50 -0.93 -22.87
C LEU A 332 10.62 -1.85 -23.38
N ALA A 333 10.64 -3.11 -22.96
CA ALA A 333 11.63 -4.08 -23.42
C ALA A 333 11.55 -4.35 -24.95
N ALA A 334 10.35 -4.26 -25.53
CA ALA A 334 10.14 -4.39 -26.96
C ALA A 334 10.71 -3.21 -27.76
N ASN A 335 10.60 -2.00 -27.20
CA ASN A 335 10.96 -0.73 -27.84
C ASN A 335 12.44 -0.33 -27.68
N LEU A 336 13.22 -1.03 -26.85
CA LEU A 336 14.65 -0.78 -26.74
C LEU A 336 15.35 -0.93 -28.10
N PRO A 337 16.19 0.03 -28.51
CA PRO A 337 16.79 0.05 -29.83
C PRO A 337 17.70 -1.17 -30.01
N ARG A 338 17.81 -1.68 -31.24
CA ARG A 338 18.74 -2.77 -31.55
C ARG A 338 20.11 -2.18 -31.89
N ARG A 339 21.18 -2.67 -31.25
CA ARG A 339 22.57 -2.23 -31.47
C ARG A 339 23.44 -3.35 -32.06
N GLY A 340 24.42 -2.97 -32.88
CA GLY A 340 25.44 -3.84 -33.46
C GLY A 340 24.99 -4.65 -34.69
N LEU A 341 25.96 -5.31 -35.34
CA LEU A 341 25.76 -6.10 -36.56
C LEU A 341 24.77 -7.26 -36.37
N LEU A 342 24.73 -7.84 -35.16
CA LEU A 342 23.82 -8.92 -34.79
C LEU A 342 22.43 -8.43 -34.34
N ARG A 343 22.14 -7.11 -34.41
CA ARG A 343 20.87 -6.49 -34.00
C ARG A 343 20.40 -6.93 -32.61
N ARG A 344 21.32 -7.11 -31.66
CA ARG A 344 20.96 -7.42 -30.27
C ARG A 344 20.22 -6.22 -29.68
N ARG A 345 19.15 -6.46 -28.92
CA ARG A 345 18.46 -5.38 -28.21
C ARG A 345 19.46 -4.69 -27.27
N ALA A 346 19.44 -3.36 -27.27
CA ALA A 346 20.17 -2.57 -26.30
C ALA A 346 19.68 -2.96 -24.90
N ARG A 347 20.60 -2.91 -23.95
CA ARG A 347 20.26 -3.04 -22.54
C ARG A 347 19.76 -1.68 -22.07
N TRP A 348 18.75 -1.65 -21.23
CA TRP A 348 18.24 -0.41 -20.65
C TRP A 348 19.22 0.20 -19.64
N ILE A 349 19.98 -0.64 -18.93
CA ILE A 349 21.08 -0.25 -18.03
C ILE A 349 22.12 -1.39 -17.94
N ASP A 350 23.27 -1.16 -17.29
CA ASP A 350 24.26 -2.21 -17.04
C ASP A 350 23.65 -3.36 -16.20
N PRO A 351 23.68 -4.62 -16.67
CA PRO A 351 23.18 -5.77 -15.90
C PRO A 351 23.91 -6.01 -14.59
N ALA A 352 25.11 -5.47 -14.39
CA ALA A 352 25.78 -5.54 -13.11
C ALA A 352 25.02 -4.77 -12.02
N LEU A 353 24.31 -3.69 -12.38
CA LEU A 353 23.52 -2.86 -11.48
C LEU A 353 22.10 -3.41 -11.23
N GLN A 354 21.65 -4.35 -12.07
CA GLN A 354 20.32 -4.93 -12.02
C GLN A 354 20.28 -6.15 -11.11
N MET A 355 19.19 -6.28 -10.36
CA MET A 355 18.77 -7.55 -9.80
C MET A 355 18.62 -8.59 -10.92
N LYS A 356 18.76 -9.87 -10.55
CA LYS A 356 18.60 -10.98 -11.48
C LYS A 356 17.35 -11.77 -11.11
N ALA A 357 16.33 -11.75 -11.97
CA ALA A 357 15.15 -12.59 -11.80
C ALA A 357 15.53 -14.09 -11.75
N LEU A 358 14.98 -14.82 -10.77
CA LEU A 358 15.31 -16.23 -10.50
C LEU A 358 14.26 -17.23 -10.98
N VAL A 359 13.01 -16.81 -11.13
CA VAL A 359 11.90 -17.66 -11.59
C VAL A 359 11.12 -16.92 -12.66
N SER A 360 10.68 -17.63 -13.70
CA SER A 360 9.88 -17.10 -14.82
C SER A 360 8.37 -17.12 -14.54
N ASP A 361 7.93 -17.49 -13.34
CA ASP A 361 6.51 -17.52 -12.97
C ASP A 361 6.16 -16.18 -12.31
N PRO A 362 5.51 -15.26 -13.03
CA PRO A 362 5.13 -13.94 -12.51
C PRO A 362 4.08 -14.03 -11.39
N ASN A 363 3.51 -15.22 -11.13
CA ASN A 363 2.45 -15.41 -10.14
C ASN A 363 2.97 -15.75 -8.73
N VAL A 364 4.30 -15.90 -8.53
CA VAL A 364 4.87 -16.08 -7.19
C VAL A 364 5.05 -14.71 -6.55
N SER A 365 4.34 -14.48 -5.44
CA SER A 365 4.45 -13.26 -4.64
C SER A 365 5.36 -13.46 -3.42
N PRO A 366 6.41 -12.65 -3.22
CA PRO A 366 6.98 -11.70 -4.19
C PRO A 366 7.77 -12.40 -5.31
N PRO A 367 7.94 -11.77 -6.49
CA PRO A 367 8.80 -12.30 -7.55
C PRO A 367 10.21 -12.54 -7.06
N ARG A 368 10.72 -13.76 -7.28
CA ARG A 368 12.06 -14.15 -6.81
C ARG A 368 13.15 -13.49 -7.62
N ALA A 369 14.08 -12.84 -6.92
CA ALA A 369 15.24 -12.21 -7.52
C ALA A 369 16.49 -12.42 -6.67
N GLU A 370 17.64 -12.39 -7.32
CA GLU A 370 18.96 -12.33 -6.72
C GLU A 370 19.46 -10.88 -6.76
N ARG A 371 20.12 -10.44 -5.69
CA ARG A 371 20.75 -9.12 -5.59
C ARG A 371 21.66 -8.83 -6.80
N ALA A 372 21.67 -7.57 -7.26
CA ALA A 372 22.60 -7.06 -8.25
C ALA A 372 24.06 -7.35 -7.86
N ARG A 373 24.94 -7.46 -8.88
CA ARG A 373 26.37 -7.68 -8.65
C ARG A 373 27.04 -6.43 -8.08
N VAL A 374 26.66 -5.28 -8.61
CA VAL A 374 27.16 -3.96 -8.24
C VAL A 374 26.00 -3.17 -7.63
N VAL A 375 26.23 -2.72 -6.41
CA VAL A 375 25.40 -1.74 -5.70
C VAL A 375 26.38 -0.68 -5.23
N PRO A 376 26.10 0.62 -5.44
CA PRO A 376 26.99 1.66 -4.95
C PRO A 376 27.22 1.53 -3.44
N ASP A 377 28.44 1.82 -3.01
CA ASP A 377 28.71 1.99 -1.59
C ASP A 377 28.07 3.31 -1.09
N GLN A 378 27.96 3.45 0.24
CA GLN A 378 27.55 4.70 0.90
C GLN A 378 26.11 5.18 0.61
N LEU A 379 25.19 4.28 0.24
CA LEU A 379 23.77 4.62 0.07
C LEU A 379 23.06 5.06 1.37
N GLY A 380 23.72 4.97 2.53
CA GLY A 380 23.10 5.25 3.83
C GLY A 380 22.03 4.23 4.23
N VAL A 381 22.01 3.06 3.56
CA VAL A 381 21.07 1.96 3.85
C VAL A 381 21.81 0.61 3.88
N LYS A 382 21.23 -0.35 4.57
CA LYS A 382 21.61 -1.76 4.55
C LYS A 382 21.49 -2.28 3.14
N VAL A 383 22.56 -2.86 2.64
CA VAL A 383 22.61 -3.52 1.34
C VAL A 383 22.60 -5.03 1.56
N ALA A 384 21.77 -5.74 0.79
CA ALA A 384 21.71 -7.19 0.86
C ALA A 384 23.08 -7.81 0.49
N ALA A 385 23.44 -8.91 1.15
CA ALA A 385 24.72 -9.58 0.92
C ALA A 385 24.83 -10.11 -0.52
N PRO A 386 26.03 -10.16 -1.12
CA PRO A 386 26.23 -10.76 -2.44
C PRO A 386 25.64 -12.18 -2.52
N GLY A 387 24.88 -12.46 -3.58
CA GLY A 387 24.21 -13.75 -3.78
C GLY A 387 22.92 -13.95 -2.98
N TYR A 388 22.46 -12.93 -2.23
CA TYR A 388 21.16 -12.95 -1.56
C TYR A 388 20.00 -13.16 -2.55
N ARG A 389 19.00 -13.94 -2.13
CA ARG A 389 17.83 -14.33 -2.93
C ARG A 389 16.54 -14.19 -2.12
N ILE A 390 15.50 -13.71 -2.78
CA ILE A 390 14.11 -13.72 -2.29
C ILE A 390 13.40 -14.99 -2.76
#